data_AF-A0A6B0V4B6-F1
#
_entry.id   AF-A0A6B0V4B6-F1
#
_cell.length_a   1.000
_cell.length_b   1.000
_cell.length_c   1.000
_cell.angle_alpha   90.00
_cell.angle_beta   90.00
_cell.angle_gamma   90.00
#
_symmetry.space_group_name_H-M   'P 1'
#
loop_
_entity.id
_entity.type
_entity.pdbx_description
1 polymer ?
#
loop_
_entity_poly.entity_id
_entity_poly.type
_entity_poly.pdbx_seq_one_letter_code
_entity_poly.pdbx_strand_id
1 'polypeptide(L)'
;MLLLTAFALGSFVTESVAGTTTEPLPVFNYPEIIPALQSHQNAWEFVTTNETLVMRYRNFNTDEQGVNNRGCVTVNKIGQDDLKHTVLHRITSYDKWGQKTFSFNKSYTVVPSTGYSTRNVMMTRILNDTFFYTFVFADKDCAVVRKHNWSNETFKACELWMFQKALKKAKPCCDFLFDLLCSREYKQIMYEPRDCESSKTKMKHNSNKSPGNPGASVWIVIVMLLVASFRMI
;
A
#
# COMPACT_ATOMS: atom_id res chain seq x y z
N MET A 1 -35.82 -71.41 2.09
CA MET A 1 -35.84 -70.00 1.68
C MET A 1 -34.98 -69.22 2.67
N LEU A 2 -33.69 -69.07 2.39
CA LEU A 2 -32.77 -68.21 3.13
C LEU A 2 -31.93 -67.46 2.08
N LEU A 3 -32.19 -66.17 1.92
CA LEU A 3 -31.30 -65.26 1.18
C LEU A 3 -30.36 -64.60 2.20
N LEU A 4 -29.06 -64.85 2.05
CA LEU A 4 -28.00 -64.10 2.71
C LEU A 4 -27.61 -62.93 1.79
N THR A 5 -27.98 -61.71 2.14
CA THR A 5 -27.49 -60.49 1.49
C THR A 5 -26.34 -59.90 2.30
N ALA A 6 -25.18 -59.80 1.66
CA ALA A 6 -23.97 -59.17 2.19
C ALA A 6 -24.15 -57.64 2.27
N PHE A 7 -23.86 -57.03 3.42
CA PHE A 7 -23.72 -55.58 3.56
C PHE A 7 -22.24 -55.21 3.41
N ALA A 8 -21.91 -54.54 2.30
CA ALA A 8 -20.63 -53.89 2.11
C ALA A 8 -20.56 -52.62 2.98
N LEU A 9 -19.61 -52.57 3.91
CA LEU A 9 -19.25 -51.36 4.64
C LEU A 9 -18.36 -50.50 3.72
N GLY A 10 -18.99 -49.59 2.98
CA GLY A 10 -18.28 -48.52 2.28
C GLY A 10 -17.85 -47.46 3.27
N SER A 11 -16.53 -47.24 3.39
CA SER A 11 -15.95 -46.13 4.14
C SER A 11 -16.27 -44.81 3.45
N PHE A 12 -17.11 -43.97 4.05
CA PHE A 12 -17.27 -42.59 3.64
C PHE A 12 -16.17 -41.77 4.32
N VAL A 13 -15.05 -41.58 3.65
CA VAL A 13 -14.10 -40.51 4.01
C VAL A 13 -14.74 -39.21 3.54
N THR A 14 -15.40 -38.50 4.44
CA THR A 14 -15.81 -37.11 4.17
C THR A 14 -14.55 -36.26 4.12
N GLU A 15 -14.12 -35.92 2.91
CA GLU A 15 -13.19 -34.81 2.68
C GLU A 15 -13.80 -33.55 3.30
N SER A 16 -13.14 -33.04 4.34
CA SER A 16 -13.43 -31.70 4.84
C SER A 16 -13.03 -30.72 3.76
N VAL A 17 -14.03 -30.20 3.05
CA VAL A 17 -13.87 -28.99 2.23
C VAL A 17 -13.40 -27.91 3.19
N ALA A 18 -12.11 -27.59 3.14
CA ALA A 18 -11.53 -26.45 3.84
C ALA A 18 -12.21 -25.19 3.27
N GLY A 19 -13.29 -24.76 3.92
CA GLY A 19 -13.90 -23.48 3.68
C GLY A 19 -12.82 -22.42 3.86
N THR A 20 -12.56 -21.67 2.80
CA THR A 20 -11.79 -20.43 2.88
C THR A 20 -12.62 -19.46 3.71
N THR A 21 -12.43 -19.47 5.03
CA THR A 21 -12.94 -18.44 5.93
C THR A 21 -12.35 -17.11 5.48
N THR A 22 -13.11 -16.41 4.65
CA THR A 22 -12.82 -15.03 4.29
C THR A 22 -13.14 -14.23 5.54
N GLU A 23 -12.10 -13.94 6.33
CA GLU A 23 -12.22 -13.03 7.48
C GLU A 23 -13.03 -11.79 7.08
N PRO A 24 -14.07 -11.43 7.84
CA PRO A 24 -14.91 -10.29 7.49
C PRO A 24 -14.07 -9.01 7.48
N LEU A 25 -14.36 -8.12 6.53
CA LEU A 25 -13.71 -6.81 6.49
C LEU A 25 -14.00 -6.03 7.78
N PRO A 26 -13.05 -5.24 8.29
CA PRO A 26 -13.30 -4.37 9.43
C PRO A 26 -14.33 -3.30 9.05
N VAL A 27 -15.02 -2.77 10.07
CA VAL A 27 -15.93 -1.65 9.88
C VAL A 27 -15.11 -0.36 9.81
N PHE A 28 -15.20 0.32 8.67
CA PHE A 28 -14.49 1.57 8.43
C PHE A 28 -15.33 2.77 8.92
N ASN A 29 -15.17 3.14 10.20
CA ASN A 29 -15.88 4.26 10.82
C ASN A 29 -15.29 5.63 10.44
N TYR A 30 -15.50 6.04 9.18
CA TYR A 30 -15.13 7.36 8.67
C TYR A 30 -16.39 8.05 8.09
N PRO A 31 -16.70 9.31 8.47
CA PRO A 31 -17.90 10.01 7.98
C PRO A 31 -18.00 10.10 6.45
N GLU A 32 -16.85 10.12 5.78
CA GLU A 32 -16.73 10.21 4.33
C GLU A 32 -16.84 8.86 3.59
N ILE A 33 -16.93 7.75 4.30
CA ILE A 33 -17.15 6.42 3.72
C ILE A 33 -18.65 6.10 3.75
N ILE A 34 -19.37 6.68 2.79
CA ILE A 34 -20.79 6.45 2.55
C ILE A 34 -21.06 6.07 1.08
N PRO A 35 -21.99 5.13 0.79
CA PRO A 35 -22.25 4.65 -0.59
C PRO A 35 -22.62 5.75 -1.60
N ALA A 36 -23.18 6.87 -1.15
CA ALA A 36 -23.51 8.01 -2.00
C ALA A 36 -22.27 8.65 -2.67
N LEU A 37 -21.07 8.46 -2.12
CA LEU A 37 -19.81 8.99 -2.65
C LEU A 37 -19.02 7.97 -3.49
N GLN A 38 -19.59 6.78 -3.77
CA GLN A 38 -18.86 5.68 -4.39
C GLN A 38 -18.27 6.00 -5.78
N SER A 39 -18.87 6.94 -6.52
CA SER A 39 -18.34 7.42 -7.81
C SER A 39 -16.99 8.12 -7.70
N HIS A 40 -16.65 8.59 -6.50
CA HIS A 40 -15.38 9.26 -6.18
C HIS A 40 -14.45 8.38 -5.35
N GLN A 41 -14.73 7.08 -5.21
CA GLN A 41 -14.00 6.18 -4.32
C GLN A 41 -13.59 4.88 -5.02
N ASN A 42 -13.45 4.92 -6.34
CA ASN A 42 -13.04 3.76 -7.13
C ASN A 42 -11.55 3.47 -6.97
N ALA A 43 -11.21 2.64 -5.99
CA ALA A 43 -9.83 2.22 -5.74
C ALA A 43 -9.30 1.39 -6.91
N TRP A 44 -10.10 0.46 -7.44
CA TRP A 44 -9.67 -0.44 -8.51
C TRP A 44 -9.18 0.33 -9.73
N GLU A 45 -10.02 1.22 -10.26
CA GLU A 45 -9.68 2.07 -11.41
C GLU A 45 -8.41 2.90 -11.16
N PHE A 46 -8.25 3.46 -9.96
CA PHE A 46 -7.08 4.26 -9.61
C PHE A 46 -5.79 3.42 -9.56
N VAL A 47 -5.84 2.22 -8.95
CA VAL A 47 -4.62 1.41 -8.73
C VAL A 47 -4.21 0.55 -9.93
N THR A 48 -5.10 0.36 -10.90
CA THR A 48 -4.83 -0.41 -12.13
C THR A 48 -4.37 0.43 -13.31
N THR A 49 -4.07 1.71 -13.12
CA THR A 49 -3.48 2.54 -14.17
C THR A 49 -2.12 2.00 -14.64
N ASN A 50 -1.67 2.41 -15.83
CA ASN A 50 -0.28 2.23 -16.28
C ASN A 50 0.60 3.45 -15.94
N GLU A 51 0.03 4.49 -15.34
CA GLU A 51 0.76 5.69 -14.93
C GLU A 51 1.59 5.43 -13.66
N THR A 52 2.74 6.10 -13.56
CA THR A 52 3.52 6.12 -12.31
C THR A 52 2.74 6.89 -11.25
N LEU A 53 2.48 6.26 -10.11
CA LEU A 53 1.95 6.90 -8.93
C LEU A 53 3.10 7.43 -8.06
N VAL A 54 2.91 8.58 -7.43
CA VAL A 54 3.80 9.13 -6.42
C VAL A 54 3.03 9.37 -5.12
N MET A 55 3.66 9.09 -3.98
CA MET A 55 3.11 9.51 -2.69
C MET A 55 3.51 10.96 -2.49
N ARG A 56 2.55 11.88 -2.54
CA ARG A 56 2.82 13.31 -2.35
C ARG A 56 2.94 13.63 -0.86
N TYR A 57 1.97 13.19 -0.07
CA TYR A 57 1.91 13.42 1.38
C TYR A 57 1.53 12.18 2.18
N ARG A 58 1.90 12.18 3.46
CA ARG A 58 1.30 11.34 4.50
C ARG A 58 1.36 12.05 5.86
N ASN A 59 0.64 11.58 6.86
CA ASN A 59 0.58 12.20 8.19
C ASN A 59 1.01 11.27 9.35
N PHE A 60 1.55 10.08 9.06
CA PHE A 60 1.95 9.07 10.04
C PHE A 60 3.39 8.57 9.77
N ASN A 61 3.94 7.72 10.65
CA ASN A 61 5.32 7.23 10.59
C ASN A 61 6.37 8.37 10.57
N THR A 62 6.16 9.36 11.43
CA THR A 62 7.18 10.30 11.93
C THR A 62 8.00 9.60 13.03
N ASP A 63 9.31 9.81 13.06
CA ASP A 63 10.04 9.57 14.32
C ASP A 63 9.62 10.61 15.38
N GLU A 64 10.11 10.47 16.61
CA GLU A 64 9.79 11.36 17.73
C GLU A 64 10.14 12.83 17.45
N GLN A 65 11.00 13.10 16.46
CA GLN A 65 11.42 14.43 16.02
C GLN A 65 10.66 14.92 14.78
N GLY A 66 9.67 14.17 14.28
CA GLY A 66 8.91 14.52 13.08
C GLY A 66 9.66 14.28 11.77
N VAL A 67 10.87 13.74 11.82
CA VAL A 67 11.76 13.57 10.67
C VAL A 67 11.33 12.32 9.89
N ASN A 68 11.45 12.42 8.57
CA ASN A 68 11.10 11.36 7.65
C ASN A 68 12.33 10.91 6.87
N ASN A 69 12.85 9.72 7.21
CA ASN A 69 13.98 9.13 6.52
C ASN A 69 13.62 8.55 5.13
N ARG A 70 12.33 8.33 4.83
CA ARG A 70 11.89 7.83 3.52
C ARG A 70 11.45 8.99 2.63
N GLY A 71 11.68 8.87 1.34
CA GLY A 71 11.21 9.84 0.36
C GLY A 71 11.13 9.25 -1.03
N CYS A 72 10.72 10.08 -1.98
CA CYS A 72 10.63 9.78 -3.40
C CYS A 72 9.89 8.46 -3.68
N VAL A 73 8.78 8.25 -2.95
CA VAL A 73 8.00 7.02 -3.06
C VAL A 73 7.24 7.03 -4.37
N THR A 74 7.51 6.03 -5.20
CA THR A 74 6.81 5.82 -6.48
C THR A 74 6.28 4.41 -6.57
N VAL A 75 5.14 4.25 -7.23
CA VAL A 75 4.49 2.97 -7.45
C VAL A 75 4.22 2.79 -8.93
N ASN A 76 4.58 1.63 -9.46
CA ASN A 76 4.31 1.24 -10.84
C ASN A 76 3.55 -0.08 -10.84
N LYS A 77 2.49 -0.17 -11.64
CA LYS A 77 1.83 -1.45 -11.90
C LYS A 77 2.74 -2.35 -12.72
N ILE A 78 2.91 -3.59 -12.29
CA ILE A 78 3.67 -4.62 -13.01
C ILE A 78 2.84 -5.86 -13.33
N GLY A 79 1.61 -5.96 -12.84
CA GLY A 79 0.65 -7.00 -13.21
C GLY A 79 -0.72 -6.77 -12.57
N GLN A 80 -1.77 -7.40 -13.11
CA GLN A 80 -3.11 -7.43 -12.52
C GLN A 80 -3.86 -8.71 -12.91
N ASP A 81 -4.85 -9.08 -12.11
CA ASP A 81 -5.85 -10.12 -12.41
C ASP A 81 -7.23 -9.49 -12.19
N ASP A 82 -7.95 -9.25 -13.29
CA ASP A 82 -9.26 -8.57 -13.26
C ASP A 82 -10.35 -9.42 -12.62
N LEU A 83 -10.26 -10.74 -12.70
CA LEU A 83 -11.24 -11.64 -12.10
C LEU A 83 -11.12 -11.58 -10.57
N LYS A 84 -9.89 -11.65 -10.06
CA LYS A 84 -9.60 -11.63 -8.63
C LYS A 84 -9.52 -10.21 -8.06
N HIS A 85 -9.53 -9.20 -8.92
CA HIS A 85 -9.29 -7.80 -8.56
C HIS A 85 -8.00 -7.65 -7.75
N THR A 86 -6.94 -8.30 -8.21
CA THR A 86 -5.61 -8.19 -7.61
C THR A 86 -4.70 -7.37 -8.51
N VAL A 87 -3.84 -6.56 -7.90
CA VAL A 87 -2.84 -5.77 -8.59
C VAL A 87 -1.47 -5.97 -7.96
N LEU A 88 -0.46 -6.18 -8.80
CA LEU A 88 0.93 -6.29 -8.39
C LEU A 88 1.64 -4.98 -8.71
N HIS A 89 2.20 -4.37 -7.68
CA HIS A 89 2.89 -3.09 -7.74
C HIS A 89 4.37 -3.26 -7.43
N ARG A 90 5.22 -2.54 -8.17
CA ARG A 90 6.61 -2.30 -7.79
C ARG A 90 6.69 -0.94 -7.09
N ILE A 91 7.02 -0.98 -5.81
CA ILE A 91 7.17 0.21 -4.96
C ILE A 91 8.66 0.53 -4.87
N THR A 92 9.00 1.78 -5.14
CA THR A 92 10.37 2.30 -5.04
C THR A 92 10.39 3.44 -4.04
N SER A 93 11.41 3.49 -3.18
CA SER A 93 11.60 4.56 -2.21
C SER A 93 13.09 4.85 -2.03
N TYR A 94 13.38 6.12 -1.71
CA TYR A 94 14.70 6.61 -1.36
C TYR A 94 14.86 6.68 0.16
N ASP A 95 15.94 6.07 0.65
CA ASP A 95 16.42 6.16 2.02
C ASP A 95 17.40 7.34 2.11
N LYS A 96 17.04 8.38 2.87
CA LYS A 96 17.81 9.63 2.93
C LYS A 96 19.11 9.44 3.71
N TRP A 97 19.09 8.68 4.80
CA TRP A 97 20.28 8.38 5.61
C TRP A 97 21.21 7.42 4.89
N GLY A 98 20.68 6.33 4.34
CA GLY A 98 21.46 5.36 3.58
C GLY A 98 21.85 5.83 2.18
N GLN A 99 21.33 6.98 1.73
CA GLN A 99 21.48 7.56 0.39
C GLN A 99 21.28 6.55 -0.75
N LYS A 100 20.29 5.66 -0.58
CA LYS A 100 20.07 4.55 -1.49
C LYS A 100 18.60 4.44 -1.88
N THR A 101 18.39 4.07 -3.14
CA THR A 101 17.07 3.68 -3.63
C THR A 101 16.91 2.18 -3.46
N PHE A 102 15.77 1.75 -2.96
CA PHE A 102 15.39 0.34 -2.89
C PHE A 102 14.01 0.16 -3.51
N SER A 103 13.73 -1.05 -3.98
CA SER A 103 12.44 -1.41 -4.57
C SER A 103 12.00 -2.77 -4.09
N PHE A 104 10.70 -2.95 -3.97
CA PHE A 104 10.09 -4.22 -3.61
C PHE A 104 8.74 -4.36 -4.31
N ASN A 105 8.31 -5.59 -4.52
CA ASN A 105 7.02 -5.88 -5.11
C ASN A 105 5.99 -6.11 -4.00
N LYS A 106 4.78 -5.62 -4.21
CA LYS A 106 3.68 -5.80 -3.28
C LYS A 106 2.38 -6.08 -4.03
N SER A 107 1.70 -7.14 -3.61
CA SER A 107 0.41 -7.53 -4.15
C SER A 107 -0.71 -6.99 -3.28
N TYR A 108 -1.77 -6.52 -3.92
CA TYR A 108 -2.96 -5.99 -3.29
C TYR A 108 -4.20 -6.64 -3.88
N THR A 109 -5.22 -6.85 -3.06
CA THR A 109 -6.58 -7.21 -3.48
C THR A 109 -7.49 -6.01 -3.24
N VAL A 110 -8.39 -5.71 -4.17
CA VAL A 110 -9.33 -4.59 -4.04
C VAL A 110 -10.75 -5.11 -3.89
N VAL A 111 -11.44 -4.66 -2.85
CA VAL A 111 -12.75 -5.15 -2.42
C VAL A 111 -13.70 -3.98 -2.13
N PRO A 112 -15.02 -4.19 -2.28
CA PRO A 112 -15.99 -3.21 -1.82
C PRO A 112 -16.12 -3.28 -0.29
N SER A 113 -16.29 -2.14 0.37
CA SER A 113 -16.78 -2.10 1.75
C SER A 113 -18.28 -2.36 1.81
N THR A 114 -18.81 -2.56 3.03
CA THR A 114 -20.24 -2.77 3.26
C THR A 114 -21.09 -1.69 2.61
N GLY A 115 -22.09 -2.11 1.82
CA GLY A 115 -23.03 -1.21 1.13
C GLY A 115 -22.52 -0.60 -0.18
N TYR A 116 -21.29 -0.91 -0.60
CA TYR A 116 -20.72 -0.40 -1.85
C TYR A 116 -20.83 -1.42 -2.98
N SER A 117 -21.12 -0.95 -4.19
CA SER A 117 -20.87 -1.69 -5.44
C SER A 117 -19.46 -1.44 -5.97
N THR A 118 -18.93 -0.23 -5.79
CA THR A 118 -17.56 0.11 -6.17
C THR A 118 -16.54 -0.46 -5.19
N ARG A 119 -15.43 -0.98 -5.72
CA ARG A 119 -14.31 -1.45 -4.91
C ARG A 119 -13.49 -0.26 -4.42
N ASN A 120 -13.68 0.09 -3.15
CA ASN A 120 -13.09 1.26 -2.50
C ASN A 120 -12.04 0.93 -1.43
N VAL A 121 -11.81 -0.35 -1.15
CA VAL A 121 -10.82 -0.80 -0.16
C VAL A 121 -9.76 -1.63 -0.85
N MET A 122 -8.51 -1.19 -0.75
CA MET A 122 -7.34 -1.97 -1.15
C MET A 122 -6.74 -2.63 0.09
N MET A 123 -6.48 -3.94 0.03
CA MET A 123 -5.91 -4.70 1.14
C MET A 123 -4.70 -5.53 0.72
N THR A 124 -3.85 -5.85 1.68
CA THR A 124 -2.64 -6.65 1.47
C THR A 124 -2.28 -7.38 2.75
N ARG A 125 -1.68 -8.57 2.63
CA ARG A 125 -1.25 -9.36 3.78
C ARG A 125 0.26 -9.33 3.88
N ILE A 126 0.76 -9.07 5.09
CA ILE A 126 2.18 -9.19 5.41
C ILE A 126 2.25 -10.07 6.65
N LEU A 127 2.89 -11.23 6.50
CA LEU A 127 2.90 -12.27 7.54
C LEU A 127 1.45 -12.61 7.96
N ASN A 128 1.10 -12.37 9.22
CA ASN A 128 -0.22 -12.67 9.78
C ASN A 128 -1.16 -11.46 9.79
N ASP A 129 -0.68 -10.27 9.41
CA ASP A 129 -1.45 -9.03 9.48
C ASP A 129 -2.04 -8.67 8.12
N THR A 130 -3.30 -8.20 8.14
CA THR A 130 -3.96 -7.63 6.96
C THR A 130 -4.01 -6.12 7.08
N PHE A 131 -3.49 -5.44 6.07
CA PHE A 131 -3.44 -3.99 6.02
C PHE A 131 -4.48 -3.44 5.05
N PHE A 132 -5.28 -2.48 5.51
CA PHE A 132 -6.38 -1.89 4.74
C PHE A 132 -6.12 -0.43 4.39
N TYR A 133 -6.40 -0.11 3.14
CA TYR A 133 -6.28 1.20 2.53
C TYR A 133 -7.65 1.57 1.97
N THR A 134 -8.35 2.47 2.65
CA THR A 134 -9.70 2.88 2.24
C THR A 134 -9.62 4.16 1.43
N PHE A 135 -10.13 4.15 0.20
CA PHE A 135 -10.11 5.30 -0.69
C PHE A 135 -11.27 6.23 -0.32
N VAL A 136 -10.94 7.40 0.23
CA VAL A 136 -11.95 8.43 0.58
C VAL A 136 -12.24 9.34 -0.60
N PHE A 137 -11.27 9.50 -1.49
CA PHE A 137 -11.40 10.19 -2.76
C PHE A 137 -10.43 9.57 -3.77
N ALA A 138 -10.86 9.44 -5.02
CA ALA A 138 -10.06 9.02 -6.16
C ALA A 138 -10.63 9.65 -7.43
N ASP A 139 -9.76 10.22 -8.26
CA ASP A 139 -10.10 10.70 -9.58
C ASP A 139 -8.95 10.42 -10.59
N LYS A 140 -9.04 11.05 -11.76
CA LYS A 140 -8.05 10.89 -12.84
C LYS A 140 -6.67 11.50 -12.57
N ASP A 141 -6.50 12.23 -11.46
CA ASP A 141 -5.28 12.95 -11.10
C ASP A 141 -4.67 12.47 -9.78
N CYS A 142 -5.51 12.12 -8.79
CA CYS A 142 -5.07 11.81 -7.42
C CYS A 142 -6.02 10.87 -6.66
N ALA A 143 -5.56 10.40 -5.50
CA ALA A 143 -6.38 9.75 -4.50
C ALA A 143 -5.95 10.14 -3.08
N VAL A 144 -6.93 10.32 -2.20
CA VAL A 144 -6.73 10.43 -0.75
C VAL A 144 -7.16 9.10 -0.14
N VAL A 145 -6.27 8.52 0.66
CA VAL A 145 -6.42 7.15 1.16
C VAL A 145 -6.21 7.13 2.66
N ARG A 146 -7.13 6.50 3.40
CA ARG A 146 -7.00 6.19 4.82
C ARG A 146 -6.22 4.90 5.00
N LYS A 147 -5.26 4.90 5.93
CA LYS A 147 -4.54 3.69 6.34
C LYS A 147 -5.13 3.19 7.65
N HIS A 148 -6.04 2.23 7.56
CA HIS A 148 -6.89 1.84 8.68
C HIS A 148 -6.07 1.35 9.89
N ASN A 149 -5.09 0.50 9.66
CA ASN A 149 -4.27 -0.09 10.72
C ASN A 149 -3.38 0.93 11.46
N TRP A 150 -3.18 2.13 10.91
CA TRP A 150 -2.45 3.23 11.58
C TRP A 150 -3.40 4.32 12.07
N SER A 151 -4.71 4.07 12.02
CA SER A 151 -5.73 4.96 12.53
C SER A 151 -6.25 4.42 13.86
N ASN A 152 -6.63 5.32 14.76
CA ASN A 152 -7.38 5.03 15.96
C ASN A 152 -8.56 6.03 16.06
N GLU A 153 -9.21 6.15 17.22
CA GLU A 153 -10.36 7.04 17.39
C GLU A 153 -10.02 8.53 17.18
N THR A 154 -8.86 8.98 17.67
CA THR A 154 -8.45 10.40 17.66
C THR A 154 -7.54 10.76 16.50
N PHE A 155 -6.78 9.80 15.97
CA PHE A 155 -5.82 9.98 14.89
C PHE A 155 -6.19 9.13 13.67
N LYS A 156 -6.21 9.75 12.49
CA LYS A 156 -6.58 9.08 11.24
C LYS A 156 -5.41 9.14 10.26
N ALA A 157 -4.71 8.02 10.09
CA ALA A 157 -3.59 7.93 9.16
C ALA A 157 -4.06 8.03 7.71
N CYS A 158 -3.31 8.80 6.91
CA CYS A 158 -3.63 9.09 5.52
C CYS A 158 -2.40 9.18 4.63
N GLU A 159 -2.65 8.97 3.35
CA GLU A 159 -1.73 9.18 2.25
C GLU A 159 -2.42 9.97 1.13
N LEU A 160 -1.71 10.90 0.50
CA LEU A 160 -2.10 11.50 -0.77
C LEU A 160 -1.25 10.89 -1.88
N TRP A 161 -1.90 10.25 -2.84
CA TRP A 161 -1.30 9.67 -4.03
C TRP A 161 -1.66 10.49 -5.26
N MET A 162 -0.71 10.68 -6.16
CA MET A 162 -0.93 11.43 -7.41
C MET A 162 -0.29 10.70 -8.58
N PHE A 163 -0.87 10.82 -9.77
CA PHE A 163 -0.16 10.43 -10.98
C PHE A 163 1.01 11.38 -11.21
N GLN A 164 2.18 10.86 -11.57
CA GLN A 164 3.38 11.66 -11.78
C GLN A 164 3.16 12.75 -12.83
N LYS A 165 2.36 12.46 -13.87
CA LYS A 165 1.96 13.44 -14.89
C LYS A 165 1.13 14.61 -14.34
N ALA A 166 0.38 14.39 -13.25
CA ALA A 166 -0.51 15.39 -12.66
C ALA A 166 0.24 16.41 -11.79
N LEU A 167 1.48 16.10 -11.35
CA LEU A 167 2.32 16.99 -10.53
C LEU A 167 2.67 18.33 -11.21
N LYS A 168 2.59 18.40 -12.54
CA LYS A 168 2.92 19.61 -13.31
C LYS A 168 1.84 20.70 -13.24
N LYS A 169 0.67 20.40 -12.68
CA LYS A 169 -0.47 21.33 -12.58
C LYS A 169 -0.83 21.49 -11.10
N ALA A 170 -1.18 22.69 -10.67
CA ALA A 170 -1.72 22.90 -9.33
C ALA A 170 -3.02 22.10 -9.15
N LYS A 171 -3.17 21.37 -8.04
CA LYS A 171 -4.31 20.47 -7.77
C LYS A 171 -4.97 20.80 -6.42
N PRO A 172 -5.70 21.93 -6.34
CA PRO A 172 -6.26 22.40 -5.09
C PRO A 172 -7.23 21.40 -4.44
N CYS A 173 -7.97 20.58 -5.21
CA CYS A 173 -8.96 19.67 -4.65
C CYS A 173 -8.36 18.55 -3.78
N CYS A 174 -7.31 17.88 -4.25
CA CYS A 174 -6.71 16.75 -3.53
C CYS A 174 -5.94 17.22 -2.30
N ASP A 175 -5.24 18.35 -2.45
CA ASP A 175 -4.54 19.00 -1.34
C ASP A 175 -5.54 19.46 -0.28
N PHE A 176 -6.65 20.09 -0.69
CA PHE A 176 -7.73 20.49 0.20
C PHE A 176 -8.38 19.29 0.90
N LEU A 177 -8.71 18.22 0.18
CA LEU A 177 -9.30 17.02 0.77
C LEU A 177 -8.34 16.34 1.75
N PHE A 178 -7.04 16.29 1.43
CA PHE A 178 -6.03 15.79 2.35
C PHE A 178 -5.98 16.67 3.61
N ASP A 179 -5.91 17.99 3.47
CA ASP A 179 -5.83 18.89 4.62
C ASP A 179 -7.12 18.85 5.47
N LEU A 180 -8.30 18.76 4.84
CA LEU A 180 -9.59 18.66 5.52
C LEU A 180 -9.75 17.34 6.29
N LEU A 181 -9.40 16.22 5.65
CA LEU A 181 -9.70 14.88 6.18
C LEU A 181 -8.55 14.34 7.05
N CYS A 182 -7.31 14.72 6.76
CA CYS A 182 -6.12 14.04 7.26
C CYS A 182 -5.20 14.90 8.12
N SER A 183 -5.35 16.22 8.17
CA SER A 183 -4.41 17.04 8.93
C SER A 183 -5.09 18.03 9.85
N ARG A 184 -4.51 18.18 11.05
CA ARG A 184 -4.46 19.48 11.73
C ARG A 184 -3.08 19.85 12.27
N GLU A 185 -2.08 18.95 12.29
CA GLU A 185 -0.76 19.25 12.90
C GLU A 185 0.46 18.64 12.19
N TYR A 186 0.31 17.54 11.43
CA TYR A 186 1.45 16.83 10.81
C TYR A 186 1.19 16.47 9.34
N LYS A 187 2.07 16.91 8.45
CA LYS A 187 2.05 16.65 6.99
C LYS A 187 3.47 16.45 6.49
N GLN A 188 3.84 15.20 6.19
CA GLN A 188 5.14 14.86 5.64
C GLN A 188 5.12 14.93 4.11
N ILE A 189 6.09 15.64 3.54
CA ILE A 189 6.32 15.65 2.08
C ILE A 189 7.09 14.38 1.70
N MET A 190 6.44 13.52 0.93
CA MET A 190 6.97 12.22 0.53
C MET A 190 7.60 12.25 -0.85
N TYR A 191 7.12 13.12 -1.73
CA TYR A 191 7.66 13.32 -3.08
C TYR A 191 7.63 14.79 -3.43
N GLU A 192 8.79 15.35 -3.76
CA GLU A 192 8.96 16.69 -4.30
C GLU A 192 9.75 16.56 -5.62
N PRO A 193 9.20 16.95 -6.79
CA PRO A 193 9.83 16.72 -8.09
C PRO A 193 11.29 17.16 -8.16
N ARG A 194 11.63 18.35 -7.63
CA ARG A 194 12.99 18.89 -7.67
C ARG A 194 13.99 17.99 -6.94
N ASP A 195 13.61 17.46 -5.79
CA ASP A 195 14.48 16.64 -4.95
C ASP A 195 14.58 15.19 -5.48
N CYS A 196 13.46 14.68 -5.98
CA CYS A 196 13.35 13.29 -6.41
C CYS A 196 13.83 13.04 -7.85
N GLU A 197 13.89 14.07 -8.70
CA GLU A 197 14.46 13.96 -10.05
C GLU A 197 15.97 14.26 -10.05
N SER A 198 16.43 15.18 -9.19
CA SER A 198 17.86 15.47 -9.04
C SER A 198 18.63 14.30 -8.39
N SER A 199 18.03 13.61 -7.42
CA SER A 199 18.59 12.39 -6.81
C SER A 199 18.79 11.26 -7.82
N LYS A 200 17.87 11.06 -8.78
CA LYS A 200 18.04 10.09 -9.88
C LYS A 200 19.26 10.42 -10.76
N THR A 201 19.55 11.70 -10.94
CA THR A 201 20.68 12.17 -11.76
C THR A 201 22.01 11.98 -11.03
N LYS A 202 22.07 12.29 -9.73
CA LYS A 202 23.26 12.05 -8.89
C LYS A 202 23.59 10.55 -8.77
N MET A 203 22.58 9.69 -8.68
CA MET A 203 22.77 8.24 -8.64
C MET A 203 23.32 7.67 -9.96
N LYS A 204 22.84 8.15 -11.12
CA LYS A 204 23.38 7.76 -12.43
C LYS A 204 24.85 8.18 -12.61
N HIS A 205 25.22 9.34 -12.05
CA HIS A 205 26.62 9.80 -12.11
C HIS A 205 27.55 8.93 -11.25
N ASN A 206 27.07 8.42 -10.11
CA ASN A 206 27.87 7.55 -9.24
C ASN A 206 27.95 6.10 -9.74
N SER A 207 26.92 5.57 -10.42
CA SER A 207 26.98 4.23 -11.03
C SER A 207 27.93 4.13 -12.23
N ASN A 208 28.32 5.27 -12.82
CA ASN A 208 29.29 5.34 -13.92
C ASN A 208 30.76 5.49 -13.44
N LYS A 209 31.00 5.58 -12.12
CA LYS A 209 32.35 5.46 -11.55
C LYS A 209 32.59 4.01 -11.16
N SER A 210 33.50 3.34 -11.87
CA SER A 210 33.94 1.98 -11.57
C SER A 210 34.43 1.88 -10.11
N PRO A 211 34.06 0.84 -9.34
CA PRO A 211 34.45 0.74 -7.95
C PRO A 211 35.93 0.30 -7.83
N GLY A 212 36.74 1.17 -7.25
CA GLY A 212 38.00 0.75 -6.64
C GLY A 212 37.72 -0.10 -5.41
N ASN A 213 38.32 -1.29 -5.36
CA ASN A 213 38.31 -2.22 -4.23
C ASN A 213 38.80 -1.51 -2.95
N PRO A 214 38.15 -1.70 -1.79
CA PRO A 214 38.74 -2.63 -0.83
C PRO A 214 37.75 -3.38 0.07
N GLY A 215 38.19 -4.57 0.50
CA GLY A 215 38.13 -4.95 1.92
C GLY A 215 36.88 -5.65 2.42
N ALA A 216 36.87 -6.97 2.29
CA ALA A 216 36.01 -7.85 3.07
C ALA A 216 36.28 -7.68 4.58
N SER A 217 35.32 -7.17 5.37
CA SER A 217 35.14 -7.46 6.80
C SER A 217 33.99 -6.68 7.46
N VAL A 218 32.76 -6.71 6.94
CA VAL A 218 31.56 -6.28 7.72
C VAL A 218 30.29 -7.01 7.24
N TRP A 219 30.34 -8.33 7.03
CA TRP A 219 29.20 -9.06 6.42
C TRP A 219 28.31 -9.84 7.39
N ILE A 220 28.54 -9.83 8.70
CA ILE A 220 27.81 -10.73 9.62
C ILE A 220 26.85 -10.01 10.59
N VAL A 221 26.90 -8.68 10.75
CA VAL A 221 26.06 -7.99 11.76
C VAL A 221 24.77 -7.35 11.19
N ILE A 222 24.65 -7.16 9.87
CA ILE A 222 23.54 -6.40 9.26
C ILE A 222 22.24 -7.21 9.08
N VAL A 223 22.31 -8.55 9.08
CA VAL A 223 21.13 -9.39 8.78
C VAL A 223 20.13 -9.43 9.95
N MET A 224 20.56 -9.20 11.20
CA MET A 224 19.63 -9.23 12.36
C MET A 224 18.85 -7.93 12.60
N LEU A 225 19.25 -6.80 12.02
CA LEU A 225 18.58 -5.51 12.25
C LEU A 225 17.41 -5.21 11.31
N LEU A 226 17.24 -5.98 10.23
CA LEU A 226 16.15 -5.78 9.27
C LEU A 226 14.80 -6.38 9.72
N VAL A 227 14.79 -7.22 10.75
CA VAL A 227 13.56 -7.83 11.29
C VAL A 227 12.98 -7.00 12.45
N ALA A 228 13.80 -6.17 13.11
CA ALA A 228 13.38 -5.40 14.29
C ALA A 228 12.58 -4.12 13.98
N SER A 229 12.65 -3.56 12.77
CA SER A 229 11.89 -2.35 12.41
C SER A 229 10.44 -2.60 11.98
N PHE A 230 9.94 -3.85 12.07
CA PHE A 230 8.53 -4.18 11.88
C PHE A 230 7.73 -4.28 13.20
N ARG A 231 8.39 -4.06 14.35
CA ARG A 231 7.76 -3.95 15.66
C ARG A 231 8.32 -2.75 16.41
N MET A 232 7.77 -1.58 16.15
CA MET A 232 7.57 -0.60 17.21
C MET A 232 6.55 0.44 16.77
N ILE A 233 5.41 0.37 17.46
CA ILE A 233 4.21 1.22 17.45
C ILE A 233 3.24 0.95 16.29
#